data_AF-A0A094IGX9-F1
#
_entry.id   AF-A0A094IGX9-F1
#
_cell.length_a   1.000
_cell.length_b   1.000
_cell.length_c   1.000
_cell.angle_alpha   90.00
_cell.angle_beta   90.00
_cell.angle_gamma   90.00
#
_symmetry.space_group_name_H-M   'P 1'
#
loop_
_entity.id
_entity.type
_entity.pdbx_description
1 polymer ?
#
loop_
_entity_poly.entity_id
_entity_poly.type
_entity_poly.pdbx_seq_one_letter_code
_entity_poly.pdbx_strand_id
1 'polypeptide(L)'
;MPKYSADYDAEAIAKAKTFLCENPIETIALSSRLYRVNENTLKSSIRNDRKDEPRKPNGGQNKILTEYQELAVYKYVQDMYNAGFGATKEMTFAAICAMKEAEDREAPS
;
A
#
# COMPACT_ATOMS: atom_id res chain seq x y z
N MET A 1 13.90 28.96 -2.93
CA MET A 1 14.15 27.89 -1.93
C MET A 1 15.30 27.03 -2.45
N PRO A 2 16.39 26.81 -1.70
CA PRO A 2 17.49 25.94 -2.13
C PRO A 2 16.96 24.52 -2.43
N LYS A 3 17.34 23.96 -3.59
CA LYS A 3 17.03 22.57 -3.96
C LYS A 3 18.18 21.69 -3.46
N TYR A 4 18.05 21.14 -2.26
CA TYR A 4 19.00 20.14 -1.78
C TYR A 4 18.79 18.82 -2.55
N SER A 5 19.86 18.05 -2.80
CA SER A 5 19.87 16.82 -3.62
C SER A 5 18.86 15.78 -3.12
N ALA A 6 18.37 14.89 -4.00
CA ALA A 6 17.44 13.81 -3.65
C ALA A 6 18.06 12.73 -2.75
N ASP A 7 19.39 12.68 -2.66
CA ASP A 7 20.16 11.73 -1.86
C ASP A 7 20.35 12.28 -0.44
N TYR A 8 19.28 12.32 0.35
CA TYR A 8 19.39 12.67 1.76
C TYR A 8 19.90 11.47 2.55
N ASP A 9 20.98 11.66 3.30
CA ASP A 9 21.40 10.71 4.31
C ASP A 9 20.26 10.54 5.33
N ALA A 10 19.79 9.30 5.51
CA ALA A 10 18.74 8.99 6.51
C ALA A 10 19.12 9.48 7.91
N GLU A 11 20.43 9.54 8.19
CA GLU A 11 21.01 10.10 9.41
C GLU A 11 20.71 11.61 9.57
N ALA A 12 20.75 12.39 8.48
CA ALA A 12 20.45 13.82 8.51
C ALA A 12 18.96 14.07 8.81
N ILE A 13 18.07 13.23 8.27
CA ILE A 13 16.64 13.28 8.59
C ILE A 13 16.40 12.95 10.07
N ALA A 14 17.09 11.95 10.61
CA ALA A 14 16.98 11.58 12.02
C ALA A 14 17.43 12.73 12.94
N LYS A 15 18.61 13.34 12.66
CA LYS A 15 19.12 14.49 13.42
C LYS A 15 18.19 15.71 13.35
N ALA A 16 17.60 15.97 12.19
CA ALA A 16 16.63 17.04 12.02
C ALA A 16 15.35 16.84 12.87
N LYS A 17 14.91 15.58 13.03
CA LYS A 17 13.79 15.22 13.89
C LYS A 17 14.14 15.36 15.37
N THR A 18 15.30 14.83 15.80
CA THR A 18 15.72 14.93 17.20
C THR A 18 15.86 16.38 17.65
N PHE A 19 16.44 17.24 16.80
CA PHE A 19 16.53 18.67 17.07
C PHE A 19 15.17 19.33 17.28
N LEU A 20 14.15 18.97 16.48
CA LEU A 20 12.79 19.50 16.62
C LEU A 20 12.08 18.96 17.88
N CYS A 21 12.40 17.74 18.31
CA CYS A 21 11.91 17.20 19.58
C CYS A 21 12.54 17.89 20.78
N GLU A 22 13.85 18.18 20.72
CA GLU A 22 14.60 18.86 21.78
C GLU A 22 14.29 20.36 21.85
N ASN A 23 13.86 20.97 20.74
CA ASN A 23 13.58 22.41 20.63
C ASN A 23 12.16 22.65 20.07
N PRO A 24 11.09 22.54 20.90
CA PRO A 24 9.71 22.61 20.43
C PRO A 24 9.27 23.97 19.86
N ILE A 25 10.01 25.04 20.16
CA ILE A 25 9.75 26.40 19.67
C ILE A 25 10.27 26.57 18.24
N GLU A 26 11.24 25.75 17.84
CA GLU A 26 11.92 25.88 16.57
C GLU A 26 11.08 25.37 15.39
N THR A 27 11.32 25.98 14.23
CA THR A 27 10.54 25.68 13.02
C THR A 27 11.17 24.56 12.20
N ILE A 28 10.32 23.81 11.49
CA ILE A 28 10.76 22.79 10.52
C ILE A 28 11.67 23.41 9.44
N ALA A 29 11.41 24.65 9.05
CA ALA A 29 12.23 25.38 8.08
C ALA A 29 13.65 25.64 8.61
N LEU A 30 13.79 25.97 9.90
CA LEU A 30 15.10 26.15 10.53
C LEU A 30 15.86 24.83 10.63
N SER A 31 15.22 23.77 11.12
CA SER A 31 15.83 22.43 11.18
C SER A 31 16.23 21.92 9.79
N SER A 32 15.38 22.11 8.78
CA SER A 32 15.66 21.77 7.38
C SER A 32 16.92 22.48 6.86
N ARG A 33 17.11 23.76 7.16
CA ARG A 33 18.31 24.52 6.78
C ARG A 33 19.55 24.06 7.53
N LEU A 34 19.42 23.79 8.83
CA LEU A 34 20.50 23.37 9.72
C LEU A 34 21.10 22.03 9.28
N TYR A 35 20.24 21.06 8.97
CA TYR A 35 20.65 19.71 8.57
C TYR A 35 20.69 19.49 7.05
N ARG A 36 20.48 20.56 6.26
CA ARG A 36 20.48 20.52 4.79
C ARG A 36 19.53 19.47 4.20
N VAL A 37 18.39 19.26 4.86
CA VAL A 37 17.33 18.34 4.42
C VAL A 37 16.26 19.14 3.70
N ASN A 38 15.62 18.59 2.66
CA ASN A 38 14.43 19.24 2.07
C ASN A 38 13.35 19.45 3.12
N GLU A 39 12.77 20.64 3.18
CA GLU A 39 11.67 20.92 4.10
C GLU A 39 10.45 20.01 3.83
N ASN A 40 10.14 19.71 2.57
CA ASN A 40 9.03 18.82 2.22
C ASN A 40 9.31 17.37 2.61
N THR A 41 10.55 16.92 2.46
CA THR A 41 10.98 15.58 2.90
C THR A 41 10.89 15.47 4.41
N LEU A 42 11.38 16.46 5.16
CA LEU A 42 11.31 16.49 6.61
C LEU A 42 9.85 16.52 7.10
N LYS A 43 8.99 17.37 6.51
CA LYS A 43 7.55 17.42 6.77
C LYS A 43 6.87 16.06 6.50
N SER A 44 7.15 15.45 5.36
CA SER A 44 6.58 14.15 5.00
C SER A 44 7.04 13.05 5.94
N SER A 45 8.31 13.06 6.35
CA SER A 45 8.90 12.11 7.29
C SER A 45 8.26 12.22 8.67
N ILE A 46 8.12 13.43 9.22
CA ILE A 46 7.42 13.68 10.50
C ILE A 46 5.95 13.23 10.42
N ARG A 47 5.27 13.51 9.31
CA ARG A 47 3.89 13.07 9.09
C ARG A 47 3.78 11.54 9.03
N ASN A 48 4.78 10.86 8.48
CA ASN A 48 4.80 9.41 8.40
C ASN A 48 5.11 8.77 9.76
N ASP A 49 5.94 9.39 10.60
CA ASP A 49 6.18 8.91 11.98
C ASP A 49 4.92 9.02 12.85
N ARG A 50 4.11 10.06 12.65
CA ARG A 50 2.82 10.23 13.36
C ARG A 50 1.76 9.20 12.97
N LYS A 51 2.02 8.38 11.94
CA LYS A 51 1.12 7.31 11.48
C LYS A 51 1.50 5.98 12.12
N ASP A 52 1.44 5.93 13.45
CA ASP A 52 1.33 4.67 14.20
C ASP A 52 -0.02 3.97 13.95
N GLU A 53 -0.92 4.59 13.18
CA GLU A 53 -2.07 3.88 12.62
C GLU A 53 -1.62 2.88 11.54
N PRO A 54 -2.09 1.62 11.60
CA PRO A 54 -1.77 0.62 10.59
C PRO A 54 -2.09 1.21 9.23
N ARG A 55 -1.07 1.34 8.38
CA ARG A 55 -1.21 1.79 7.00
C ARG A 55 -2.36 0.98 6.40
N LYS A 56 -3.50 1.61 6.10
CA LYS A 56 -4.43 1.03 5.15
C LYS A 56 -3.57 0.78 3.90
N PRO A 57 -3.38 -0.48 3.47
CA PRO A 57 -2.58 -0.74 2.30
C PRO A 57 -3.27 -0.01 1.15
N ASN A 58 -2.67 1.07 0.66
CA ASN A 58 -3.10 1.73 -0.55
C ASN A 58 -2.86 0.72 -1.68
N GLY A 59 -3.89 -0.09 -1.95
CA GLY A 59 -3.83 -1.27 -2.81
C GLY A 59 -4.81 -2.40 -2.46
N GLY A 60 -5.48 -2.38 -1.31
CA GLY A 60 -6.41 -3.45 -0.89
C GLY A 60 -7.84 -3.36 -1.43
N GLN A 61 -8.27 -2.18 -1.89
CA GLN A 61 -9.64 -1.98 -2.41
C GLN A 61 -9.84 -2.46 -3.85
N ASN A 62 -8.77 -2.84 -4.55
CA ASN A 62 -8.84 -3.46 -5.88
C ASN A 62 -8.86 -5.00 -5.79
N LYS A 63 -9.21 -5.57 -4.64
CA LYS A 63 -9.53 -7.00 -4.57
C LYS A 63 -10.85 -7.23 -5.29
N ILE A 64 -10.76 -7.63 -6.55
CA ILE A 64 -11.92 -8.00 -7.39
C ILE A 64 -12.61 -9.22 -6.79
N LEU A 65 -11.86 -10.11 -6.12
CA LEU A 65 -12.36 -11.33 -5.49
C LEU A 65 -12.33 -11.23 -3.97
N THR A 66 -13.39 -11.71 -3.33
CA THR A 66 -13.40 -11.97 -1.88
C THR A 66 -12.54 -13.20 -1.56
N GLU A 67 -12.16 -13.37 -0.29
CA GLU A 67 -11.35 -14.53 0.15
C GLU A 67 -12.05 -15.87 -0.17
N TYR A 68 -13.38 -15.90 -0.04
CA TYR A 68 -14.19 -17.08 -0.40
C TYR A 68 -14.16 -17.36 -1.91
N GLN A 69 -14.15 -16.31 -2.74
CA GLN A 69 -14.06 -16.44 -4.19
C GLN A 69 -12.67 -16.93 -4.62
N GLU A 70 -11.60 -16.47 -3.96
CA GLU A 70 -10.25 -17.00 -4.17
C GLU A 70 -10.19 -18.50 -3.85
N LEU A 71 -10.74 -18.93 -2.71
CA LEU A 71 -10.80 -20.34 -2.32
C LEU A 71 -11.62 -21.19 -3.31
N ALA A 72 -12.75 -20.67 -3.80
CA ALA A 72 -13.56 -21.35 -4.81
C ALA A 72 -12.78 -21.57 -6.11
N VAL A 73 -12.00 -20.57 -6.55
CA VAL A 73 -11.14 -20.68 -7.73
C VAL A 73 -10.04 -21.71 -7.52
N TYR A 74 -9.38 -21.73 -6.35
CA TYR A 74 -8.37 -22.74 -6.04
C TYR A 74 -8.94 -24.16 -6.08
N LYS A 75 -10.13 -24.36 -5.50
CA LYS A 75 -10.81 -25.66 -5.52
C LYS A 75 -11.18 -26.08 -6.95
N TYR A 76 -11.72 -25.16 -7.75
CA TYR A 76 -12.02 -25.40 -9.16
C TYR A 76 -10.77 -25.85 -9.93
N VAL A 77 -9.64 -25.16 -9.76
CA VAL A 77 -8.36 -25.53 -10.41
C VAL A 77 -7.92 -26.92 -10.00
N GLN A 78 -8.02 -27.25 -8.70
CA GLN A 78 -7.66 -28.57 -8.18
C GLN A 78 -8.57 -29.67 -8.72
N ASP A 79 -9.88 -29.44 -8.78
CA ASP A 79 -10.87 -30.38 -9.31
C ASP A 79 -10.63 -30.66 -10.81
N MET A 80 -10.33 -29.62 -11.59
CA MET A 80 -10.00 -29.77 -13.02
C MET A 80 -8.68 -30.52 -13.26
N TYR A 81 -7.70 -30.34 -12.37
CA TYR A 81 -6.46 -31.11 -12.40
C TYR A 81 -6.73 -32.59 -12.08
N ASN A 82 -7.49 -32.88 -11.03
CA ASN A 82 -7.85 -34.24 -10.63
C ASN A 82 -8.69 -34.97 -11.70
N ALA A 83 -9.52 -34.23 -12.44
CA ALA A 83 -10.31 -34.74 -13.56
C ALA A 83 -9.47 -34.98 -14.84
N GLY A 84 -8.18 -34.64 -14.85
CA GLY A 84 -7.26 -34.90 -15.96
C GLY A 84 -7.30 -33.86 -17.09
N PHE A 85 -8.11 -32.79 -16.95
CA PHE A 85 -8.22 -31.72 -17.95
C PHE A 85 -7.18 -30.60 -17.72
N GLY A 86 -6.71 -30.44 -16.48
CA GLY A 86 -5.95 -29.26 -16.07
C GLY A 86 -6.81 -27.99 -16.05
N ALA A 87 -6.26 -26.88 -15.59
CA ALA A 87 -6.95 -25.60 -15.59
C ALA A 87 -6.10 -24.55 -16.32
N THR A 88 -6.51 -24.20 -17.55
CA THR A 88 -5.83 -23.12 -18.27
C THR A 88 -6.21 -21.76 -17.69
N LYS A 89 -5.45 -20.73 -18.08
CA LYS A 89 -5.73 -19.35 -17.68
C LYS A 89 -7.10 -18.91 -18.16
N GLU A 90 -7.49 -19.28 -19.38
CA GLU A 90 -8.77 -18.93 -20.00
C GLU A 90 -9.94 -19.58 -19.25
N MET A 91 -9.80 -20.86 -18.88
CA MET A 91 -10.80 -21.58 -18.10
C MET A 91 -11.00 -20.96 -16.72
N THR A 92 -9.89 -20.62 -16.06
CA THR A 92 -9.92 -19.98 -14.74
C THR A 92 -10.54 -18.58 -14.83
N PHE A 93 -10.21 -17.81 -15.87
CA PHE A 93 -10.79 -16.49 -16.10
C PHE A 93 -12.29 -16.57 -16.37
N ALA A 94 -12.73 -17.50 -17.22
CA ALA A 94 -14.15 -17.73 -17.50
C ALA A 94 -14.94 -18.12 -16.25
N ALA A 95 -14.37 -18.97 -15.39
CA ALA A 95 -14.99 -19.34 -14.10
C ALA A 95 -15.14 -18.14 -13.17
N ILE A 96 -14.13 -17.25 -13.12
CA ILE A 96 -14.19 -16.00 -12.36
C ILE A 96 -15.29 -15.07 -12.88
N CYS A 97 -15.40 -14.89 -14.20
CA CYS A 97 -16.45 -14.08 -14.81
C CYS A 97 -17.84 -14.63 -14.50
N ALA A 98 -18.05 -15.94 -14.68
CA ALA A 98 -19.32 -16.59 -14.38
C ALA A 98 -19.73 -16.47 -12.91
N MET A 99 -18.76 -16.60 -11.99
CA MET A 99 -18.99 -16.41 -10.55
C MET A 99 -19.38 -14.96 -10.21
N LYS A 100 -18.77 -13.97 -10.87
CA LYS A 100 -19.13 -12.55 -10.69
C LYS A 100 -20.51 -12.23 -11.26
N GLU A 101 -20.82 -12.73 -12.44
CA GLU A 101 -22.15 -12.57 -13.03
C GLU A 101 -23.27 -13.23 -12.19
N ALA A 102 -22.99 -14.34 -11.52
CA ALA A 102 -23.95 -14.99 -10.63
C ALA A 102 -24.22 -14.13 -9.37
N GLU A 103 -23.18 -13.54 -8.80
CA GLU A 103 -23.27 -12.63 -7.64
C GLU A 103 -24.08 -11.36 -7.98
N ASP A 104 -23.84 -10.75 -9.15
CA ASP A 104 -24.59 -9.57 -9.61
C ASP A 104 -26.07 -9.87 -9.86
N ARG A 105 -26.43 -11.11 -10.20
CA ARG A 105 -27.82 -11.54 -10.41
C ARG A 105 -28.55 -11.86 -9.11
N GLU A 106 -27.85 -12.30 -8.08
CA GLU A 106 -28.40 -12.70 -6.77
C GLU A 106 -28.62 -11.53 -5.80
N ALA A 107 -28.45 -10.28 -6.24
CA ALA A 107 -28.78 -9.10 -5.44
C ALA A 107 -30.20 -8.55 -5.76
N PRO A 108 -31.28 -9.06 -5.13
CA PRO A 108 -32.50 -8.28 -4.94
C PRO A 108 -32.37 -7.37 -3.72
N SER A 109 -32.96 -6.17 -3.84
CA SER A 109 -33.14 -5.15 -2.80
C SER A 109 -33.83 -5.65 -1.53
#